data_AF-A0A838R292-F1
#
_entry.id   AF-A0A838R292-F1
#
_cell.length_a   1.000
_cell.length_b   1.000
_cell.length_c   1.000
_cell.angle_alpha   90.00
_cell.angle_beta   90.00
_cell.angle_gamma   90.00
#
_symmetry.space_group_name_H-M   'P 1'
#
loop_
_entity.id
_entity.type
_entity.pdbx_description
1 polymer ?
#
loop_
_entity_poly.entity_id
_entity_poly.type
_entity_poly.pdbx_seq_one_letter_code
_entity_poly.pdbx_strand_id
1 'polypeptide(L)'
;MNRDSAHLPPPAVPLTFRPYAATDAMNDWGSTNRVSAEVGLAEGVALEGDLHLLTRFAYPPGPETPLEMLNRSEAFFALTLPDGGVAFVPKAQVAVVTCRDQAGLADPDRVSAAKLVELEVVLRGGKEYRGRATAELHPSRARALDYVNSPGGFFAIWGDEVTWYINKSLVRYIRPLD
;
A
#
# COMPACT_ATOMS: atom_id res chain seq x y z
N MET A 1 -34.84 42.02 1.39
CA MET A 1 -33.99 41.60 0.25
C MET A 1 -32.89 40.71 0.82
N ASN A 2 -32.92 39.41 0.48
CA ASN A 2 -32.07 38.32 0.98
C ASN A 2 -30.57 38.60 0.72
N ARG A 3 -29.69 38.43 1.71
CA ARG A 3 -28.82 37.26 2.00
C ARG A 3 -27.95 36.80 0.82
N ASP A 4 -26.66 37.12 0.88
CA ASP A 4 -25.57 36.28 0.37
C ASP A 4 -24.31 36.52 1.21
N SER A 5 -24.16 35.69 2.24
CA SER A 5 -22.89 35.55 2.98
C SER A 5 -22.21 34.30 2.43
N ALA A 6 -21.18 34.50 1.62
CA ALA A 6 -20.36 33.43 1.08
C ALA A 6 -19.66 32.68 2.24
N HIS A 7 -20.12 31.47 2.51
CA HIS A 7 -19.53 30.58 3.51
C HIS A 7 -18.31 29.89 2.87
N LEU A 8 -17.11 30.39 3.15
CA LEU A 8 -15.87 29.67 2.86
C LEU A 8 -15.79 28.41 3.75
N PRO A 9 -15.37 27.25 3.23
CA PRO A 9 -15.12 26.08 4.05
C PRO A 9 -13.88 26.31 4.94
N PRO A 10 -13.85 25.76 6.17
CA PRO A 10 -12.68 25.88 7.03
C PRO A 10 -11.47 25.16 6.41
N PRO A 11 -10.24 25.65 6.66
CA PRO A 11 -9.03 24.95 6.22
C PRO A 11 -8.93 23.58 6.89
N ALA A 12 -8.39 22.60 6.15
CA ALA A 12 -8.13 21.26 6.65
C ALA A 12 -7.22 21.34 7.89
N VAL A 13 -7.70 20.87 9.03
CA VAL A 13 -6.93 20.79 10.26
C VAL A 13 -6.08 19.52 10.20
N PRO A 14 -4.73 19.59 10.24
CA PRO A 14 -3.93 18.40 10.35
C PRO A 14 -4.24 17.71 11.69
N LEU A 15 -4.54 16.41 11.64
CA LEU A 15 -4.78 15.60 12.84
C LEU A 15 -3.49 15.54 13.66
N THR A 16 -3.43 16.32 14.73
CA THR A 16 -2.37 16.24 15.71
C THR A 16 -2.75 15.18 16.73
N PHE A 17 -2.11 14.01 16.68
CA PHE A 17 -2.25 13.03 17.75
C PHE A 17 -1.48 13.53 18.98
N ARG A 18 -2.11 13.47 20.15
CA ARG A 18 -1.41 13.74 21.41
C ARG A 18 -0.40 12.62 21.64
N PRO A 19 0.88 12.95 21.92
CA PRO A 19 1.86 11.93 22.25
C PRO A 19 1.42 11.22 23.53
N TYR A 20 1.17 9.91 23.43
CA TYR A 20 0.99 9.04 24.57
C TYR A 20 2.38 8.65 25.07
N ALA A 21 2.66 8.85 26.35
CA ALA A 21 3.92 8.40 26.94
C ALA A 21 3.97 6.87 26.85
N ALA A 22 4.82 6.34 25.96
CA ALA A 22 4.99 4.92 25.78
C ALA A 22 5.55 4.31 27.08
N THR A 23 4.69 3.64 27.84
CA THR A 23 5.14 2.69 28.85
C THR A 23 5.69 1.46 28.12
N ASP A 24 6.89 1.04 28.53
CA ASP A 24 7.74 -0.07 28.04
C ASP A 24 7.06 -1.47 27.86
N ALA A 25 5.74 -1.57 28.00
CA ALA A 25 4.99 -2.82 28.04
C ALA A 25 4.53 -3.34 26.67
N MET A 26 4.68 -2.58 25.58
CA MET A 26 4.19 -2.97 24.23
C MET A 26 5.33 -3.32 23.26
N ASN A 27 6.40 -3.96 23.76
CA ASN A 27 7.64 -4.23 23.02
C ASN A 27 7.60 -5.45 22.07
N ASP A 28 6.43 -6.05 21.81
CA ASP A 28 6.34 -7.23 20.93
C ASP A 28 6.58 -6.90 19.43
N TRP A 29 6.56 -5.62 19.08
CA TRP A 29 6.94 -5.12 17.74
C TRP A 29 8.43 -5.23 17.45
N GLY A 30 9.28 -5.42 18.48
CA GLY A 30 10.74 -5.43 18.35
C GLY A 30 11.32 -6.57 17.51
N SER A 31 10.54 -7.61 17.20
CA SER A 31 10.96 -8.76 16.38
C SER A 31 10.58 -8.66 14.89
N THR A 32 9.92 -7.57 14.49
CA THR A 32 9.43 -7.37 13.11
C THR A 32 10.40 -6.56 12.27
N ASN A 33 10.50 -6.87 10.97
CA ASN A 33 11.23 -6.05 10.03
C ASN A 33 10.40 -4.80 9.69
N ARG A 34 11.02 -3.62 9.67
CA ARG A 34 10.35 -2.34 9.44
C ARG A 34 10.60 -1.84 8.03
N VAL A 35 9.53 -1.47 7.33
CA VAL A 35 9.61 -0.86 6.00
C VAL A 35 8.89 0.47 6.02
N SER A 36 9.62 1.53 5.68
CA SER A 36 9.06 2.89 5.56
C SER A 36 7.99 2.93 4.47
N ALA A 37 6.85 3.53 4.80
CA ALA A 37 5.72 3.62 3.92
C ALA A 37 4.92 4.91 4.12
N GLU A 38 4.26 5.34 3.06
CA GLU A 38 3.17 6.30 3.08
C GLU A 38 1.85 5.56 2.85
N VAL A 39 0.93 5.66 3.80
CA VAL A 39 -0.40 5.03 3.75
C VAL A 39 -1.43 6.09 3.37
N GLY A 40 -1.91 6.04 2.13
CA GLY A 40 -2.99 6.89 1.65
C GLY A 40 -4.37 6.29 1.95
N LEU A 41 -5.16 7.01 2.73
CA LEU A 41 -6.53 6.65 3.11
C LEU A 41 -7.55 7.09 2.04
N ALA A 42 -8.72 6.46 2.04
CA ALA A 42 -9.79 6.68 1.08
C ALA A 42 -10.34 8.12 1.11
N GLU A 43 -10.32 8.75 2.28
CA GLU A 43 -10.70 10.17 2.46
C GLU A 43 -9.65 11.17 1.94
N GLY A 44 -8.49 10.70 1.46
CA GLY A 44 -7.43 11.54 0.92
C GLY A 44 -6.37 11.98 1.94
N VAL A 45 -6.44 11.48 3.19
CA VAL A 45 -5.40 11.69 4.21
C VAL A 45 -4.25 10.70 3.99
N ALA A 46 -3.01 11.13 4.24
CA ALA A 46 -1.83 10.27 4.21
C ALA A 46 -1.22 10.14 5.61
N LEU A 47 -0.82 8.93 5.98
CA LEU A 47 -0.06 8.62 7.18
C LEU A 47 1.34 8.16 6.78
N GLU A 48 2.37 8.83 7.27
CA GLU A 48 3.76 8.36 7.14
C GLU A 48 4.10 7.45 8.32
N GLY A 49 4.90 6.41 8.09
CA GLY A 49 5.37 5.54 9.15
C GLY A 49 6.08 4.28 8.67
N ASP A 50 6.28 3.35 9.59
CA ASP A 50 6.91 2.06 9.32
C ASP A 50 5.90 0.91 9.44
N LEU A 51 5.83 0.10 8.38
CA LEU A 51 5.10 -1.17 8.37
C LEU A 51 5.88 -2.25 9.12
N HIS A 52 5.16 -3.14 9.79
CA HIS A 52 5.74 -4.28 10.52
C HIS A 52 5.54 -5.59 9.76
N LEU A 53 6.64 -6.09 9.20
CA LEU A 53 6.70 -7.32 8.42
C LEU A 53 7.20 -8.47 9.29
N LEU A 54 6.55 -9.63 9.19
CA LEU A 54 6.99 -10.82 9.92
C LEU A 54 8.25 -11.39 9.27
N THR A 55 9.12 -11.98 10.07
CA THR A 55 10.25 -12.77 9.56
C THR A 55 9.75 -14.18 9.24
N ARG A 56 9.95 -14.66 8.01
CA ARG A 56 9.69 -16.06 7.67
C ARG A 56 10.92 -16.92 7.84
N PHE A 57 10.72 -18.07 8.47
CA PHE A 57 11.73 -19.13 8.57
C PHE A 57 11.55 -20.24 7.51
N ALA A 58 10.48 -20.20 6.72
CA ALA A 58 10.18 -21.18 5.66
C ALA A 58 10.56 -20.66 4.26
N TYR A 59 10.81 -21.58 3.31
CA TYR A 59 11.39 -21.28 1.99
C TYR A 59 10.41 -20.59 1.00
N PRO A 60 10.86 -19.58 0.22
CA PRO A 60 12.16 -18.93 0.34
C PRO A 60 12.24 -18.12 1.64
N PRO A 61 13.31 -18.29 2.43
CA PRO A 61 13.47 -17.55 3.68
C PRO A 61 13.61 -16.06 3.37
N GLY A 62 13.03 -15.21 4.20
CA GLY A 62 13.07 -13.77 4.02
C GLY A 62 11.98 -13.05 4.80
N PRO A 63 12.05 -11.72 4.90
CA PRO A 63 10.92 -10.97 5.43
C PRO A 63 9.68 -11.25 4.58
N GLU A 64 8.53 -11.28 5.23
CA GLU A 64 7.27 -11.09 4.57
C GLU A 64 7.30 -9.81 3.73
N THR A 65 6.72 -9.82 2.55
CA THR A 65 6.62 -8.62 1.71
C THR A 65 5.49 -7.71 2.21
N PRO A 66 5.51 -6.39 1.92
CA PRO A 66 4.39 -5.53 2.26
C PRO A 66 3.06 -6.00 1.64
N LEU A 67 3.08 -6.55 0.42
CA LEU A 67 1.89 -7.10 -0.23
C LEU A 67 1.27 -8.26 0.55
N GLU A 68 2.11 -9.16 1.08
CA GLU A 68 1.65 -10.29 1.90
C GLU A 68 1.07 -9.82 3.23
N MET A 69 1.73 -8.88 3.91
CA MET A 69 1.24 -8.26 5.14
C MET A 69 -0.15 -7.63 4.95
N LEU A 70 -0.31 -6.88 3.86
CA LEU A 70 -1.58 -6.24 3.51
C LEU A 70 -2.67 -7.26 3.18
N ASN A 71 -2.31 -8.41 2.59
CA ASN A 71 -3.24 -9.47 2.22
C ASN A 71 -3.48 -10.54 3.30
N ARG A 72 -2.88 -10.41 4.50
CA ARG A 72 -3.27 -11.27 5.64
C ARG A 72 -4.76 -11.10 5.99
N SER A 73 -5.32 -12.09 6.67
CA SER A 73 -6.75 -12.15 6.98
C SER A 73 -7.24 -11.10 7.99
N GLU A 74 -6.36 -10.53 8.80
CA GLU A 74 -6.72 -9.54 9.81
C GLU A 74 -7.16 -8.23 9.15
N ALA A 75 -8.19 -7.59 9.71
CA ALA A 75 -8.79 -6.37 9.17
C ALA A 75 -7.91 -5.12 9.37
N PHE A 76 -6.96 -5.16 10.30
CA PHE A 76 -6.07 -4.06 10.65
C PHE A 76 -4.62 -4.47 10.51
N PHE A 77 -3.74 -3.50 10.25
CA PHE A 77 -2.30 -3.64 10.43
C PHE A 77 -1.79 -2.50 11.30
N ALA A 78 -0.61 -2.67 11.89
CA ALA A 78 0.02 -1.59 12.65
C ALA A 78 1.01 -0.80 11.80
N LEU A 79 1.05 0.50 12.09
CA LEU A 79 1.98 1.47 11.53
C LEU A 79 2.67 2.18 12.71
N THR A 80 3.99 2.09 12.80
CA THR A 80 4.73 2.97 13.72
C THR A 80 4.83 4.35 13.09
N LEU A 81 4.28 5.36 13.76
CA LEU A 81 4.29 6.75 13.33
C LEU A 81 5.66 7.41 13.62
N PRO A 82 5.97 8.57 13.00
CA PRO A 82 7.25 9.24 13.18
C PRO A 82 7.53 9.71 14.63
N ASP A 83 6.48 9.87 15.44
CA ASP A 83 6.58 10.20 16.86
C ASP A 83 6.84 8.99 17.77
N GLY A 84 6.97 7.79 17.18
CA GLY A 84 7.15 6.52 17.88
C GLY A 84 5.84 5.88 18.37
N GLY A 85 4.70 6.53 18.17
CA GLY A 85 3.39 5.97 18.45
C GLY A 85 3.03 4.84 17.48
N VAL A 86 2.11 3.97 17.87
CA VAL A 86 1.61 2.89 17.01
C VAL A 86 0.14 3.12 16.68
N ALA A 87 -0.19 3.18 15.38
CA ALA A 87 -1.55 3.27 14.88
C ALA A 87 -2.01 1.93 14.32
N PHE A 88 -3.24 1.51 14.64
CA PHE A 88 -3.90 0.39 13.96
C PHE A 88 -4.74 0.91 12.81
N VAL A 89 -4.31 0.60 11.59
CA VAL A 89 -4.91 1.12 10.36
C VAL A 89 -5.87 0.07 9.76
N PRO A 90 -7.16 0.39 9.57
CA PRO A 90 -8.11 -0.51 8.93
C PRO A 90 -7.82 -0.63 7.43
N LYS A 91 -7.55 -1.86 6.96
CA LYS A 91 -7.26 -2.14 5.54
C LYS A 91 -8.37 -1.67 4.61
N ALA A 92 -9.62 -1.72 5.06
CA ALA A 92 -10.79 -1.28 4.30
C ALA A 92 -10.80 0.22 3.98
N GLN A 93 -10.07 1.06 4.74
CA GLN A 93 -9.95 2.50 4.48
C GLN A 93 -8.65 2.87 3.77
N VAL A 94 -7.69 1.95 3.66
CA VAL A 94 -6.45 2.20 2.94
C VAL A 94 -6.69 2.07 1.45
N ALA A 95 -6.51 3.16 0.72
CA ALA A 95 -6.61 3.19 -0.74
C ALA A 95 -5.32 2.71 -1.40
N VAL A 96 -4.18 3.10 -0.83
CA VAL A 96 -2.84 2.83 -1.37
C VAL A 96 -1.81 2.84 -0.26
N VAL A 97 -0.84 1.94 -0.33
CA VAL A 97 0.40 2.02 0.45
C VAL A 97 1.55 2.22 -0.53
N THR A 98 2.34 3.26 -0.31
CA THR A 98 3.52 3.56 -1.12
C THR A 98 4.74 3.21 -0.32
N CYS A 99 5.57 2.28 -0.82
CA CYS A 99 6.90 2.04 -0.27
C CYS A 99 7.92 2.53 -1.28
N ARG A 100 8.87 3.35 -0.84
CA ARG A 100 10.07 3.64 -1.65
C ARG A 100 10.90 2.38 -1.70
N ASP A 101 11.22 1.93 -2.90
CA ASP A 101 11.97 0.70 -3.06
C ASP A 101 13.39 0.89 -2.50
N GLN A 102 13.83 -0.04 -1.64
CA GLN A 102 15.25 -0.34 -1.52
C GLN A 102 15.56 -1.22 -2.73
N ALA A 103 15.91 -0.57 -3.84
CA ALA A 103 16.32 -1.24 -5.06
C ALA A 103 17.26 -2.41 -4.74
N GLY A 104 16.80 -3.63 -5.03
CA GLY A 104 17.66 -4.80 -4.97
C GLY A 104 16.99 -6.05 -4.44
N LEU A 105 16.08 -6.63 -5.21
CA LEU A 105 15.93 -8.08 -5.39
C LEU A 105 15.02 -8.37 -6.60
N ALA A 106 15.12 -7.54 -7.65
CA ALA A 106 14.81 -8.01 -9.00
C ALA A 106 15.90 -9.02 -9.35
N ASP A 107 15.68 -10.28 -8.97
CA ASP A 107 16.44 -11.41 -9.49
C ASP A 107 16.40 -11.29 -11.03
N PRO A 108 17.55 -11.01 -11.69
CA PRO A 108 17.60 -10.87 -13.14
C PRO A 108 17.05 -12.11 -13.86
N ASP A 109 17.10 -13.28 -13.21
CA ASP A 109 16.59 -14.53 -13.75
C ASP A 109 15.05 -14.62 -13.69
N ARG A 110 14.38 -13.94 -12.75
CA ARG A 110 12.89 -13.82 -12.72
C ARG A 110 12.34 -12.87 -13.77
N VAL A 111 13.13 -11.89 -14.21
CA VAL A 111 12.73 -10.95 -15.28
C VAL A 111 12.63 -11.66 -16.64
N SER A 112 13.28 -12.81 -16.81
CA SER A 112 13.40 -13.47 -18.12
C SER A 112 12.14 -14.21 -18.62
N ALA A 113 11.12 -14.45 -17.78
CA ALA A 113 9.94 -15.24 -18.15
C ALA A 113 8.57 -14.59 -17.86
N ALA A 114 8.52 -13.46 -17.14
CA ALA A 114 7.26 -12.78 -16.83
C ALA A 114 6.94 -11.71 -17.89
N LYS A 115 5.73 -11.76 -18.48
CA LYS A 115 5.24 -10.65 -19.29
C LYS A 115 4.96 -9.48 -18.36
N LEU A 116 5.67 -8.37 -18.57
CA LEU A 116 5.36 -7.10 -17.93
C LEU A 116 4.12 -6.50 -18.59
N VAL A 117 3.14 -6.09 -17.77
CA VAL A 117 1.93 -5.41 -18.22
C VAL A 117 1.93 -4.01 -17.62
N GLU A 118 1.76 -3.00 -18.46
CA GLU A 118 1.60 -1.62 -18.01
C GLU A 118 0.15 -1.33 -17.66
N LEU A 119 -0.07 -0.75 -16.48
CA LEU A 119 -1.38 -0.47 -15.94
C LEU A 119 -1.50 1.00 -15.54
N GLU A 120 -2.64 1.59 -15.86
CA GLU A 120 -3.16 2.80 -15.24
C GLU A 120 -4.31 2.42 -14.31
N VAL A 121 -4.18 2.78 -13.04
CA VAL A 121 -5.17 2.51 -12.00
C VAL A 121 -5.72 3.83 -11.50
N VAL A 122 -7.04 3.97 -11.56
CA VAL A 122 -7.75 5.17 -11.07
C VAL A 122 -8.54 4.81 -9.83
N LEU A 123 -8.27 5.50 -8.73
CA LEU A 123 -8.97 5.29 -7.46
C LEU A 123 -10.31 6.03 -7.44
N ARG A 124 -11.21 5.66 -6.51
CA ARG A 124 -12.51 6.34 -6.32
C ARG A 124 -12.36 7.84 -6.05
N GLY A 125 -11.28 8.25 -5.39
CA GLY A 125 -10.92 9.66 -5.15
C GLY A 125 -10.34 10.40 -6.36
N GLY A 126 -10.23 9.75 -7.52
CA GLY A 126 -9.70 10.35 -8.76
C GLY A 126 -8.18 10.35 -8.88
N LYS A 127 -7.43 9.97 -7.83
CA LYS A 127 -5.98 9.82 -7.90
C LYS A 127 -5.61 8.67 -8.84
N GLU A 128 -4.62 8.92 -9.69
CA GLU A 128 -4.16 7.98 -10.72
C GLU A 128 -2.77 7.46 -10.39
N TYR A 129 -2.55 6.19 -10.70
CA TYR A 129 -1.26 5.52 -10.56
C TYR A 129 -0.94 4.77 -11.84
N ARG A 130 0.28 4.95 -12.35
CA ARG A 130 0.77 4.26 -13.53
C ARG A 130 2.02 3.47 -13.18
N GLY A 131 2.03 2.20 -13.54
CA GLY A 131 3.15 1.33 -13.21
C GLY A 131 3.07 0.00 -13.94
N ARG A 132 4.08 -0.81 -13.70
CA ARG A 132 4.23 -2.14 -14.28
C ARG A 132 3.76 -3.20 -13.28
N ALA A 133 3.21 -4.29 -13.78
CA ALA A 133 2.89 -5.50 -13.03
C ALA A 133 3.53 -6.73 -13.71
N THR A 134 3.94 -7.71 -12.91
CA THR A 134 4.57 -8.96 -13.31
C THR A 134 3.47 -9.99 -13.20
N ALA A 135 2.94 -10.39 -14.35
CA ALA A 135 2.16 -11.62 -14.42
C ALA A 135 3.18 -12.76 -14.48
N GLU A 136 3.56 -13.32 -13.34
CA GLU A 136 4.15 -14.67 -13.36
C GLU A 136 3.06 -15.62 -13.88
N LEU A 137 3.20 -16.08 -15.12
CA LEU A 137 2.90 -17.45 -15.60
C LEU A 137 2.29 -17.57 -17.00
N HIS A 138 2.66 -18.72 -17.58
CA HIS A 138 2.21 -19.45 -18.76
C HIS A 138 1.87 -18.64 -20.03
N PRO A 139 2.57 -18.87 -21.16
CA PRO A 139 2.53 -18.02 -22.38
C PRO A 139 1.15 -17.89 -23.06
N SER A 140 0.12 -18.61 -22.63
CA SER A 140 -1.20 -18.64 -23.27
C SER A 140 -2.32 -17.88 -22.54
N ARG A 141 -2.09 -17.27 -21.37
CA ARG A 141 -3.14 -16.60 -20.57
C ARG A 141 -2.72 -15.31 -19.84
N ALA A 142 -1.79 -14.53 -20.40
CA ALA A 142 -1.36 -13.29 -19.76
C ALA A 142 -2.32 -12.12 -20.06
N ARG A 143 -3.43 -12.00 -19.31
CA ARG A 143 -4.29 -10.80 -19.34
C ARG A 143 -4.06 -9.97 -18.08
N ALA A 144 -3.97 -8.64 -18.23
CA ALA A 144 -4.02 -7.69 -17.11
C ALA A 144 -5.11 -8.02 -16.08
N LEU A 145 -6.25 -8.51 -16.59
CA LEU A 145 -7.41 -8.90 -15.80
C LEU A 145 -7.12 -10.04 -14.82
N ASP A 146 -6.31 -11.03 -15.20
CA ASP A 146 -6.00 -12.18 -14.33
C ASP A 146 -5.09 -11.75 -13.17
N TYR A 147 -4.14 -10.84 -13.45
CA TYR A 147 -3.27 -10.25 -12.43
C TYR A 147 -4.07 -9.51 -11.36
N VAL A 148 -4.98 -8.62 -11.75
CA VAL A 148 -5.77 -7.81 -10.80
C VAL A 148 -6.81 -8.67 -10.04
N ASN A 149 -7.24 -9.78 -10.63
CA ASN A 149 -8.15 -10.75 -10.01
C ASN A 149 -7.44 -11.83 -9.15
N SER A 150 -6.11 -11.76 -9.00
CA SER A 150 -5.38 -12.62 -8.06
C SER A 150 -6.01 -12.59 -6.65
N PRO A 151 -5.84 -13.62 -5.82
CA PRO A 151 -6.31 -13.59 -4.44
C PRO A 151 -5.73 -12.40 -3.65
N GLY A 152 -6.49 -11.92 -2.65
CA GLY A 152 -6.09 -10.79 -1.79
C GLY A 152 -6.83 -9.50 -2.13
N GLY A 153 -6.94 -8.62 -1.12
CA GLY A 153 -7.57 -7.30 -1.22
C GLY A 153 -6.67 -6.23 -1.85
N PHE A 154 -5.36 -6.46 -1.90
CA PHE A 154 -4.36 -5.56 -2.44
C PHE A 154 -3.59 -6.22 -3.60
N PHE A 155 -3.13 -5.41 -4.55
CA PHE A 155 -2.19 -5.80 -5.60
C PHE A 155 -1.09 -4.74 -5.73
N ALA A 156 0.04 -5.08 -6.34
CA ALA A 156 1.16 -4.17 -6.50
C ALA A 156 1.26 -3.62 -7.93
N ILE A 157 1.74 -2.39 -8.08
CA ILE A 157 2.33 -1.93 -9.34
C ILE A 157 3.61 -1.18 -9.03
N TRP A 158 4.62 -1.35 -9.88
CA TRP A 158 5.94 -0.75 -9.71
C TRP A 158 6.09 0.46 -10.61
N GLY A 159 6.39 1.60 -10.01
CA GLY A 159 7.00 2.75 -10.67
C GLY A 159 8.51 2.61 -10.70
N ASP A 160 9.21 3.68 -11.05
CA ASP A 160 10.67 3.65 -11.19
C ASP A 160 11.41 3.62 -9.84
N GLU A 161 10.86 4.27 -8.80
CA GLU A 161 11.48 4.36 -7.46
C GLU A 161 10.55 3.92 -6.32
N VAL A 162 9.31 3.58 -6.65
CA VAL A 162 8.26 3.31 -5.67
C VAL A 162 7.44 2.10 -6.09
N THR A 163 7.01 1.34 -5.09
CA THR A 163 5.96 0.34 -5.24
C THR A 163 4.67 0.87 -4.64
N TRP A 164 3.58 0.78 -5.40
CA TRP A 164 2.24 1.08 -4.92
C TRP A 164 1.46 -0.20 -4.68
N TYR A 165 1.03 -0.42 -3.45
CA TYR A 165 0.12 -1.49 -3.07
C TYR A 165 -1.30 -0.94 -3.00
N ILE A 166 -2.14 -1.31 -3.96
CA ILE A 166 -3.44 -0.69 -4.20
C ILE A 166 -4.57 -1.59 -3.73
N ASN A 167 -5.52 -1.03 -2.98
CA ASN A 167 -6.71 -1.74 -2.52
C ASN A 167 -7.75 -1.87 -3.63
N LYS A 168 -8.07 -3.11 -4.01
CA LYS A 168 -9.02 -3.45 -5.09
C LYS A 168 -10.40 -2.87 -4.88
N SER A 169 -10.88 -2.83 -3.63
CA SER A 169 -12.22 -2.34 -3.33
C SER A 169 -12.39 -0.83 -3.54
N LEU A 170 -11.27 -0.09 -3.56
CA LEU A 170 -11.22 1.38 -3.70
C LEU A 170 -10.77 1.83 -5.09
N VAL A 171 -10.53 0.88 -5.99
CA VAL A 171 -10.32 1.15 -7.42
C VAL A 171 -11.65 1.55 -8.07
N ARG A 172 -11.60 2.55 -8.94
CA ARG A 172 -12.71 2.96 -9.81
C ARG A 172 -12.67 2.19 -11.13
N TYR A 173 -11.52 2.18 -11.80
CA TYR A 173 -11.25 1.35 -12.97
C TYR A 173 -9.74 1.15 -13.16
N ILE A 174 -9.39 0.15 -13.96
CA ILE A 174 -8.01 -0.15 -14.38
C ILE A 174 -8.00 -0.20 -15.90
N ARG A 175 -7.00 0.43 -16.52
CA ARG A 175 -6.79 0.43 -17.96
C ARG A 175 -5.40 -0.16 -18.27
N PRO A 176 -5.31 -1.28 -19.00
CA PRO A 176 -4.06 -1.72 -19.59
C PRO A 176 -3.56 -0.70 -20.61
N LEU A 177 -2.25 -0.46 -20.64
CA LEU A 177 -1.61 0.48 -21.57
C LEU A 177 -0.91 -0.22 -22.74
N ASP A 178 -0.82 -1.56 -22.70
CA ASP A 178 -0.23 -2.41 -23.74
C ASP A 178 -1.25 -2.90 -24.80
#